data_AF-A0A1F7IC17-F1
#
_entry.id   AF-A0A1F7IC17-F1
#
_cell.length_a   1.000
_cell.length_b   1.000
_cell.length_c   1.000
_cell.angle_alpha   90.00
_cell.angle_beta   90.00
_cell.angle_gamma   90.00
#
_symmetry.space_group_name_H-M   'P 1'
#
loop_
_entity.id
_entity.type
_entity.pdbx_description
1 polymer ?
#
loop_
_entity_poly.entity_id
_entity_poly.type
_entity_poly.pdbx_seq_one_letter_code
_entity_poly.pdbx_strand_id
1 'polypeptide(L)' 'MSKDYSNLCVRCGKQRIIVKTWKEKLGYSTITATMTACPDKECQKIVDANNKKQKAKQDALKLRSNQRLQARRRK' A
#
# COMPACT_ATOMS: atom_id res chain seq x y z
N MET A 1 -26.61 -15.37 4.51
CA MET A 1 -25.33 -16.12 4.40
C MET A 1 -24.21 -15.10 4.24
N SER A 2 -23.51 -14.78 5.32
CA SER A 2 -22.31 -13.94 5.30
C SER A 2 -21.19 -14.72 4.62
N LYS A 3 -20.82 -14.34 3.38
CA LYS A 3 -19.58 -14.83 2.78
C LYS A 3 -18.42 -14.24 3.58
N ASP A 4 -17.88 -15.03 4.49
CA ASP A 4 -16.64 -14.68 5.18
C ASP A 4 -15.49 -14.83 4.19
N TYR A 5 -15.18 -13.73 3.50
CA TYR A 5 -14.00 -13.65 2.65
C TYR A 5 -12.75 -13.69 3.55
N SER A 6 -12.12 -14.86 3.64
CA SER A 6 -10.91 -15.05 4.43
C SER A 6 -9.74 -14.30 3.81
N ASN A 7 -9.31 -13.21 4.43
CA ASN A 7 -8.10 -12.48 4.02
C ASN A 7 -6.87 -13.17 4.62
N LEU A 8 -6.40 -14.23 3.98
CA LEU A 8 -5.22 -14.97 4.42
C LEU A 8 -3.94 -14.31 3.92
N CYS A 9 -2.90 -14.36 4.75
CA CYS A 9 -1.57 -13.92 4.36
C CYS A 9 -0.94 -14.94 3.41
N VAL A 10 -0.66 -14.52 2.17
CA VAL A 10 0.00 -15.38 1.15
C VAL A 10 1.38 -15.91 1.56
N ARG A 11 2.01 -15.32 2.59
CA ARG A 11 3.34 -15.72 3.06
C ARG A 11 3.30 -16.78 4.16
N CYS A 12 2.42 -16.62 5.15
CA CYS A 12 2.40 -17.47 6.35
C CYS A 12 1.06 -18.19 6.56
N GLY A 13 0.07 -17.99 5.68
CA GLY A 13 -1.25 -18.61 5.76
C GLY A 13 -2.17 -18.05 6.85
N LYS A 14 -1.66 -17.25 7.79
CA LYS A 14 -2.47 -16.69 8.90
C LYS A 14 -3.45 -15.63 8.40
N GLN A 15 -4.63 -15.56 9.03
CA GLN A 15 -5.63 -14.54 8.72
C GLN A 15 -5.13 -13.15 9.09
N ARG A 16 -5.21 -12.21 8.15
CA ARG A 16 -4.84 -10.81 8.37
C ARG A 16 -5.85 -10.11 9.26
N ILE A 17 -5.35 -9.23 10.11
CA ILE A 17 -6.14 -8.39 11.01
C ILE A 17 -6.37 -7.01 10.40
N ILE A 18 -7.51 -6.39 10.68
CA ILE A 18 -7.81 -5.02 10.28
C ILE A 18 -7.08 -4.07 11.24
N VAL A 19 -6.24 -3.21 10.70
CA VAL A 19 -5.48 -2.21 11.48
C VAL A 19 -6.20 -0.88 11.52
N LYS A 20 -6.76 -0.46 10.39
CA LYS A 20 -7.42 0.84 10.26
C LYS A 20 -8.42 0.82 9.14
N THR A 21 -9.58 1.43 9.36
CA THR A 21 -10.55 1.72 8.32
C THR A 21 -10.79 3.22 8.29
N TRP A 22 -10.79 3.84 7.12
CA TRP A 22 -11.11 5.25 6.97
C TRP A 22 -11.95 5.47 5.72
N LYS A 23 -12.70 6.57 5.73
CA LYS A 23 -13.45 7.04 4.57
C LYS A 23 -12.72 8.22 3.97
N GLU A 24 -12.46 8.14 2.68
CA GLU A 24 -11.81 9.19 1.92
C GLU A 24 -12.76 9.66 0.82
N LYS A 25 -12.96 10.98 0.72
CA LYS A 25 -13.82 11.57 -0.31
C LYS A 25 -12.95 11.96 -1.50
N LEU A 26 -13.20 11.33 -2.65
CA LEU A 26 -12.52 11.60 -3.91
C LEU A 26 -13.56 12.12 -4.91
N GLY A 27 -13.57 13.44 -5.11
CA GLY A 27 -14.59 14.12 -5.91
C GLY A 27 -15.98 13.97 -5.30
N TYR A 28 -16.90 13.38 -6.07
CA TYR A 28 -18.29 13.10 -5.64
C TYR A 28 -18.46 11.74 -4.96
N SER A 29 -17.42 10.90 -4.91
CA SER A 29 -17.49 9.55 -4.37
C SER A 29 -16.83 9.45 -2.99
N THR A 30 -17.39 8.60 -2.11
CA THR A 30 -16.78 8.25 -0.83
C THR A 30 -16.22 6.85 -0.90
N ILE A 31 -14.90 6.72 -0.76
CA ILE A 31 -14.19 5.44 -0.74
C ILE A 31 -13.99 5.02 0.71
N THR A 32 -14.37 3.79 1.06
CA THR A 32 -14.02 3.20 2.35
C THR A 32 -12.78 2.33 2.16
N ALA A 33 -11.65 2.80 2.67
CA ALA A 33 -10.38 2.09 2.62
C ALA A 33 -10.16 1.33 3.93
N THR A 34 -9.73 0.08 3.81
CA THR A 34 -9.40 -0.79 4.95
C THR A 34 -7.96 -1.26 4.82
N MET A 35 -7.14 -0.95 5.82
CA MET A 35 -5.77 -1.41 5.92
C MET A 35 -5.70 -2.64 6.82
N THR A 36 -5.00 -3.65 6.35
CA THR A 36 -4.82 -4.93 7.06
C THR A 36 -3.34 -5.24 7.24
N ALA A 37 -3.02 -5.99 8.29
CA ALA A 37 -1.66 -6.45 8.58
C ALA A 37 -1.66 -7.93 8.95
N CYS A 38 -0.51 -8.58 8.79
CA CYS A 38 -0.28 -9.92 9.29
C CYS A 38 -0.13 -9.88 10.82
N PRO A 39 -0.81 -10.77 11.58
CA PRO A 39 -0.65 -10.82 13.04
C PRO A 39 0.74 -11.31 13.47
N ASP A 40 1.45 -12.01 12.59
CA ASP A 40 2.83 -12.47 12.82
C ASP A 40 3.83 -11.34 12.54
N LYS A 41 4.52 -10.89 13.59
CA LYS A 41 5.47 -9.77 13.55
C LYS A 41 6.65 -10.03 12.62
N GLU A 42 7.20 -11.24 12.61
CA GLU A 42 8.34 -11.59 11.76
C GLU A 42 7.92 -11.62 10.29
N CYS A 43 6.75 -12.20 10.00
CA CYS A 43 6.19 -12.17 8.66
C CYS A 43 5.88 -10.74 8.19
N GLN A 44 5.29 -9.90 9.07
CA GLN A 44 4.94 -8.52 8.75
C GLN A 44 6.19 -7.68 8.47
N LYS A 45 7.26 -7.85 9.26
CA LYS A 45 8.54 -7.14 9.09
C LYS A 45 9.17 -7.38 7.72
N ILE A 46 9.09 -8.61 7.20
CA ILE A 46 9.57 -8.93 5.84
C ILE A 46 8.74 -8.21 4.78
N VAL A 47 7.41 -8.19 4.93
CA VAL A 47 6.50 -7.48 4.02
C VAL A 47 6.80 -5.98 4.03
N ASP A 48 6.96 -5.39 5.21
CA ASP A 48 7.24 -3.96 5.37
C ASP A 48 8.59 -3.58 4.78
N ALA A 49 9.62 -4.41 4.96
CA ALA A 49 10.94 -4.19 4.35
C ALA A 49 10.84 -4.18 2.81
N ASN A 50 10.11 -5.14 2.24
CA ASN A 50 9.89 -5.20 0.79
C ASN A 50 9.10 -4.01 0.28
N ASN A 51 8.01 -3.63 0.96
CA ASN A 51 7.20 -2.47 0.62
C ASN A 51 8.02 -1.18 0.67
N LYS A 52 8.86 -1.00 1.69
CA LYS A 52 9.77 0.15 1.82
C LYS A 52 10.76 0.21 0.66
N LYS A 53 11.37 -0.92 0.29
CA LYS A 53 12.30 -1.00 -0.85
C LYS A 53 11.62 -0.62 -2.16
N GLN A 54 10.42 -1.15 -2.41
CA GLN A 54 9.68 -0.85 -3.64
C GLN A 54 9.24 0.61 -3.68
N LYS A 55 8.75 1.14 -2.55
CA LYS A 55 8.37 2.55 -2.44
C LYS A 55 9.55 3.49 -2.72
N ALA A 56 10.71 3.23 -2.12
CA ALA A 56 11.92 4.02 -2.37
C ALA A 56 12.32 4.01 -3.86
N LYS A 57 12.25 2.84 -4.52
CA LYS A 57 12.50 2.73 -5.95
C LYS A 57 11.52 3.55 -6.78
N GLN A 58 10.23 3.46 -6.47
CA GLN A 58 9.18 4.20 -7.18
C GLN A 58 9.33 5.71 -6.97
N ASP A 59 9.62 6.16 -5.75
CA ASP A 59 9.79 7.57 -5.41
C ASP A 59 11.02 8.16 -6.13
N ALA A 60 12.13 7.41 -6.22
CA ALA A 60 13.30 7.81 -7.01
C ALA A 60 13.00 7.92 -8.52
N LEU A 61 12.23 6.98 -9.08
CA LEU A 61 11.81 7.04 -10.49
C LEU A 61 10.90 8.24 -10.76
N LYS A 62 9.94 8.52 -9.88
CA LYS A 62 9.06 9.69 -9.96
C LYS A 62 9.86 10.99 -9.90
N LEU A 63 10.81 11.08 -8.97
CA LEU A 63 11.69 12.25 -8.85
C LEU A 63 12.47 12.51 -10.14
N ARG A 64 13.14 11.49 -10.68
CA ARG A 64 13.88 11.60 -11.95
C ARG A 64 12.97 11.98 -13.12
N SER A 65 11.76 11.41 -13.17
CA SER A 65 10.77 11.77 -14.19
C SER A 65 10.37 13.24 -14.12
N ASN A 66 10.07 13.72 -12.91
CA ASN A 66 9.69 15.11 -12.67
C ASN A 66 10.82 16.08 -13.01
N GLN A 67 12.07 15.76 -12.65
CA GLN A 67 13.24 16.55 -13.01
C GLN A 67 13.39 16.69 -14.54
N ARG A 68 13.21 15.59 -15.29
CA ARG A 68 13.23 15.63 -16.77
C ARG A 68 12.11 16.49 -17.34
N LEU A 69 10.89 16.41 -16.80
CA LEU A 69 9.77 17.25 -17.22
C LEU A 69 10.03 18.73 -16.93
N GLN A 70 10.59 19.05 -15.76
CA GLN A 70 10.94 20.44 -15.40
C GLN A 70 12.04 21.01 -16.29
N ALA A 71 13.08 20.24 -16.59
CA ALA A 71 14.14 20.65 -17.51
C ALA A 71 13.59 20.94 -18.93
N ARG A 72 12.62 20.14 -19.40
CA ARG A 72 11.94 20.38 -20.68
C ARG A 72 11.06 21.63 -20.69
N ARG A 73 10.46 22.00 -19.55
CA ARG A 73 9.62 23.20 -19.43
C ARG A 73 10.41 24.51 -19.33
N ARG A 74 11.68 24.44 -18.92
CA ARG A 74 12.57 25.60 -18.76
C ARG A 74 13.32 25.98 -20.06
N LYS A 75 13.17 25.18 -21.11
CA LYS A 75 13.76 25.39 -22.43
C LYS A 75 12.69 25.87 -23.39
#